data_AF-A0A0V1B3F1-F1
#
_entry.id   AF-A0A0V1B3F1-F1
#
_cell.length_a   1.000
_cell.length_b   1.000
_cell.length_c   1.000
_cell.angle_alpha   90.00
_cell.angle_beta   90.00
_cell.angle_gamma   90.00
#
_symmetry.space_group_name_H-M   'P 1'
#
loop_
_entity.id
_entity.type
_entity.pdbx_description
1 polymer ?
#
loop_
_entity_poly.entity_id
_entity_poly.type
_entity_poly.pdbx_seq_one_letter_code
_entity_poly.pdbx_strand_id
1 'polypeptide(L)'
;MCNSISKQISSVTNSPVWKKIVLGTASGFITGYCGTKYGKMIALAVGGSLIIFLMALQRKGGVLDFDALDEKAKEALDMMEERLRQNNANLSKLVEKHFYNFFEMDILNKLVSFPLKMVATAGVALVLYVLMVRQRQQRRMCWLRNKTVLITGASSGLGEALARQFYLQGCKVILAARSLNKLHKNCEVLVQKESSAVKNRIRLHEPQCYAVDLANPNSIESFVEEVVERNPVIDVIVNNAGISVRSCALDTTMQVHRLLMEVNYFGHIAVTQAILNRDVKSKSVVCISSVQGRIAIPHRSAYAASKHAFQAYFDCLRAEVAHRGLQVLLVSPGYIRTQLSANALDGTGVAQNVVDRNTETGMMPDWVACRILKALVNNEQELILASWATMAGEDFLLWQSASSHILVLATGSNIRLMATRRTWALDGTFK
;
A
#
# COMPACT_ATOMS: atom_id res chain seq x y z
N MET A 1 -19.54 20.93 -20.38
CA MET A 1 -19.31 19.57 -20.93
C MET A 1 -20.43 19.14 -21.89
N CYS A 2 -21.72 19.28 -21.54
CA CYS A 2 -22.85 18.91 -22.42
C CYS A 2 -22.91 19.63 -23.79
N ASN A 3 -22.53 20.92 -23.86
CA ASN A 3 -22.55 21.68 -25.13
C ASN A 3 -21.44 21.27 -26.12
N SER A 4 -20.36 20.63 -25.65
CA SER A 4 -19.29 20.12 -26.53
C SER A 4 -19.67 18.75 -27.12
N ILE A 5 -20.35 17.91 -26.32
CA ILE A 5 -20.86 16.58 -26.74
C ILE A 5 -21.94 16.74 -27.83
N SER A 6 -22.83 17.74 -27.69
CA SER A 6 -23.86 18.05 -28.69
C SER A 6 -23.28 18.40 -30.07
N LYS A 7 -22.19 19.19 -30.11
CA LYS A 7 -21.51 19.57 -31.36
C LYS A 7 -20.77 18.41 -32.04
N GLN A 8 -20.21 17.47 -31.28
CA GLN A 8 -19.57 16.27 -31.86
C GLN A 8 -20.60 15.32 -32.48
N ILE A 9 -21.76 15.13 -31.85
CA ILE A 9 -22.83 14.25 -32.35
C ILE A 9 -23.41 14.77 -33.68
N SER A 10 -23.58 16.09 -33.85
CA SER A 10 -24.15 16.63 -35.09
C SER A 10 -23.21 16.53 -36.30
N SER A 11 -21.90 16.44 -36.08
CA SER A 11 -20.91 16.27 -37.16
C SER A 11 -20.85 14.85 -37.74
N VAL A 12 -21.37 13.84 -37.02
CA VAL A 12 -21.29 12.42 -37.40
C VAL A 12 -22.50 11.98 -38.24
N THR A 13 -23.62 12.70 -38.20
CA THR A 13 -24.89 12.32 -38.85
C THR A 13 -24.98 12.62 -40.35
N ASN A 14 -23.89 13.08 -40.99
CA ASN A 14 -23.86 13.42 -42.42
C ASN A 14 -22.84 12.61 -43.25
N SER A 15 -22.21 11.58 -42.68
CA SER A 15 -21.25 10.70 -43.38
C SER A 15 -21.92 9.39 -43.84
N PRO A 16 -21.75 8.96 -45.10
CA PRO A 16 -22.43 7.77 -45.65
C PRO A 16 -21.78 6.41 -45.28
N VAL A 17 -20.82 6.37 -44.36
CA VAL A 17 -20.07 5.15 -43.99
C VAL A 17 -20.12 4.93 -42.48
N TRP A 18 -20.37 3.68 -42.06
CA TRP A 18 -20.42 3.24 -40.66
C TRP A 18 -19.15 3.64 -39.90
N LYS A 19 -19.30 4.32 -38.75
CA LYS A 19 -18.16 4.65 -37.87
C LYS A 19 -18.43 4.17 -36.44
N LYS A 20 -17.44 3.50 -35.86
CA LYS A 20 -17.39 3.15 -34.43
C LYS A 20 -17.03 4.40 -33.64
N ILE A 21 -17.85 4.75 -32.65
CA ILE A 21 -17.56 5.89 -31.77
C ILE A 21 -17.22 5.33 -30.38
N VAL A 22 -16.07 5.75 -29.84
CA VAL A 22 -15.64 5.45 -28.47
C VAL A 22 -15.58 6.77 -27.72
N LEU A 23 -16.39 6.92 -26.68
CA LEU A 23 -16.37 8.07 -25.79
C LEU A 23 -15.86 7.61 -24.43
N GLY A 24 -14.74 8.19 -23.98
CA GLY A 24 -14.18 7.96 -22.64
C GLY A 24 -14.74 8.99 -21.66
N THR A 25 -15.23 8.52 -20.51
CA THR A 25 -15.47 9.38 -19.34
C THR A 25 -14.62 8.88 -18.17
N ALA A 26 -14.46 9.71 -17.14
CA ALA A 26 -13.54 9.47 -16.02
C ALA A 26 -13.84 8.22 -15.17
N SER A 27 -14.90 7.45 -15.48
CA SER A 27 -15.28 6.22 -14.79
C SER A 27 -15.49 4.99 -15.69
N GLY A 28 -15.14 5.06 -17.00
CA GLY A 28 -15.17 3.89 -17.90
C GLY A 28 -15.43 4.22 -19.39
N PHE A 29 -15.29 3.21 -20.25
CA PHE A 29 -15.49 3.33 -21.71
C PHE A 29 -16.92 2.97 -22.13
N ILE A 30 -17.52 3.77 -23.03
CA ILE A 30 -18.76 3.43 -23.74
C ILE A 30 -18.42 3.14 -25.20
N THR A 31 -18.91 2.01 -25.74
CA THR A 31 -18.81 1.69 -27.17
C THR A 31 -20.19 1.51 -27.79
N GLY A 32 -20.48 2.21 -28.88
CA GLY A 32 -21.71 2.05 -29.67
C GLY A 32 -21.50 2.36 -31.16
N TYR A 33 -22.43 1.91 -32.00
CA TYR A 33 -22.47 2.18 -33.44
C TYR A 33 -23.66 3.08 -33.76
N CYS A 34 -23.49 4.04 -34.68
CA CYS A 34 -24.57 4.92 -35.14
C CYS A 34 -24.60 4.96 -36.68
N GLY A 35 -25.80 4.94 -37.27
CA GLY A 35 -26.04 5.08 -38.71
C GLY A 35 -27.22 6.02 -39.01
N THR A 36 -27.15 6.76 -40.12
CA THR A 36 -28.13 7.80 -40.51
C THR A 36 -28.40 7.85 -42.01
N LYS A 37 -29.66 8.07 -42.41
CA LYS A 37 -30.22 9.34 -42.97
C LYS A 37 -31.67 9.14 -43.48
N TYR A 38 -32.15 7.89 -43.55
CA TYR A 38 -33.56 7.55 -43.88
C TYR A 38 -34.17 6.49 -42.94
N GLY A 39 -34.25 6.81 -41.65
CA GLY A 39 -34.83 5.91 -40.61
C GLY A 39 -33.87 5.72 -39.45
N LYS A 40 -34.06 6.52 -38.40
CA LYS A 40 -33.17 6.69 -37.24
C LYS A 40 -33.14 5.45 -36.34
N MET A 41 -31.99 5.19 -35.73
CA MET A 41 -31.94 4.62 -34.36
C MET A 41 -30.72 5.14 -33.59
N ILE A 42 -30.95 5.49 -32.32
CA ILE A 42 -29.92 5.82 -31.32
C ILE A 42 -30.02 4.73 -30.25
N ALA A 43 -28.95 3.98 -30.03
CA ALA A 43 -28.83 3.05 -28.91
C ALA A 43 -27.90 3.68 -27.86
N LEU A 44 -28.45 3.96 -26.67
CA LEU A 44 -27.71 4.47 -25.53
C LEU A 44 -27.71 3.39 -24.45
N ALA A 45 -26.54 2.82 -24.15
CA ALA A 45 -26.37 1.87 -23.06
C ALA A 45 -25.79 2.59 -21.84
N VAL A 46 -26.57 2.67 -20.77
CA VAL A 46 -26.11 3.07 -19.43
C VAL A 46 -26.51 1.94 -18.50
N GLY A 47 -25.53 1.31 -17.85
CA GLY A 47 -25.75 0.41 -16.71
C GLY A 47 -26.80 -0.69 -16.91
N GLY A 48 -26.40 -1.79 -17.56
CA GLY A 48 -27.01 -3.13 -17.42
C GLY A 48 -28.54 -3.25 -17.37
N SER A 49 -29.21 -3.24 -18.53
CA SER A 49 -30.36 -4.10 -18.92
C SER A 49 -30.88 -3.68 -20.31
N LEU A 50 -31.15 -4.66 -21.18
CA LEU A 50 -31.47 -4.50 -22.60
C LEU A 50 -32.98 -4.68 -22.84
N ILE A 51 -33.71 -3.65 -23.33
CA ILE A 51 -35.06 -3.80 -23.93
C ILE A 51 -35.16 -2.88 -25.16
N ILE A 52 -35.48 -3.46 -26.32
CA ILE A 52 -35.66 -2.78 -27.62
C ILE A 52 -37.14 -2.91 -28.05
N PHE A 53 -37.76 -1.82 -28.49
CA PHE A 53 -39.03 -1.83 -29.22
C PHE A 53 -38.84 -1.16 -30.60
N LEU A 54 -39.25 -1.83 -31.67
CA LEU A 54 -39.19 -1.38 -33.07
C LEU A 54 -40.61 -1.23 -33.61
N MET A 55 -40.94 -0.08 -34.20
CA MET A 55 -42.03 0.01 -35.16
C MET A 55 -41.57 0.79 -36.39
N ALA A 56 -41.70 0.14 -37.55
CA ALA A 56 -41.41 0.68 -38.86
C ALA A 56 -42.68 1.32 -39.44
N LEU A 57 -42.56 2.52 -40.03
CA LEU A 57 -43.57 3.08 -40.90
C LEU A 57 -42.93 3.38 -42.27
N GLN A 58 -43.38 2.65 -43.30
CA GLN A 58 -43.07 2.89 -44.70
C GLN A 58 -44.06 3.93 -45.28
N ARG A 59 -43.53 4.89 -46.05
CA ARG A 59 -44.29 5.80 -46.92
C ARG A 59 -44.08 5.37 -48.37
N LYS A 60 -45.16 5.25 -49.16
CA LYS A 60 -45.10 5.13 -50.63
C LYS A 60 -46.09 6.12 -51.23
N GLY A 61 -45.68 6.89 -52.25
CA GLY A 61 -46.60 7.26 -53.32
C GLY A 61 -46.75 8.73 -53.73
N GLY A 62 -46.58 9.71 -52.83
CA GLY A 62 -46.72 11.13 -53.21
C GLY A 62 -48.18 11.59 -53.37
N VAL A 63 -48.51 12.69 -52.68
CA VAL A 63 -49.80 13.42 -52.68
C VAL A 63 -51.01 12.60 -52.20
N LEU A 64 -51.35 12.75 -50.92
CA LEU A 64 -52.66 12.36 -50.38
C LEU A 64 -53.57 13.59 -50.48
N ASP A 65 -54.58 13.46 -51.33
CA ASP A 65 -55.76 14.32 -51.43
C ASP A 65 -56.68 13.99 -50.24
N PHE A 66 -57.02 15.01 -49.43
CA PHE A 66 -57.60 14.83 -48.09
C PHE A 66 -59.13 14.93 -48.06
N ASP A 67 -59.80 15.32 -49.15
CA ASP A 67 -61.23 15.66 -49.09
C ASP A 67 -62.17 14.52 -49.53
N ALA A 68 -61.66 13.45 -50.16
CA ALA A 68 -62.44 12.26 -50.54
C ALA A 68 -62.29 11.07 -49.56
N LEU A 69 -61.48 11.25 -48.50
CA LEU A 69 -61.24 10.23 -47.47
C LEU A 69 -62.17 10.35 -46.27
N ASP A 70 -62.82 11.50 -46.05
CA ASP A 70 -63.46 11.81 -44.76
C ASP A 70 -64.78 11.04 -44.50
N GLU A 71 -65.58 10.74 -45.52
CA GLU A 71 -66.84 10.00 -45.31
C GLU A 71 -66.65 8.49 -45.16
N LYS A 72 -65.77 7.87 -45.95
CA LYS A 72 -65.43 6.43 -45.78
C LYS A 72 -64.52 6.19 -44.58
N ALA A 73 -63.70 7.18 -44.18
CA ALA A 73 -62.92 7.09 -42.95
C ALA A 73 -63.82 7.18 -41.71
N LYS A 74 -64.89 8.00 -41.71
CA LYS A 74 -65.85 8.05 -40.59
C LYS A 74 -66.62 6.76 -40.39
N GLU A 75 -67.15 6.14 -41.45
CA GLU A 75 -67.82 4.83 -41.33
C GLU A 75 -66.86 3.73 -40.85
N ALA A 76 -65.60 3.75 -41.32
CA ALA A 76 -64.58 2.85 -40.82
C ALA A 76 -64.19 3.16 -39.37
N LEU A 77 -64.16 4.43 -38.96
CA LEU A 77 -63.86 4.86 -37.59
C LEU A 77 -64.97 4.42 -36.64
N ASP A 78 -66.24 4.59 -36.99
CA ASP A 78 -67.39 4.20 -36.16
C ASP A 78 -67.49 2.68 -36.02
N MET A 79 -67.27 1.93 -37.11
CA MET A 79 -67.17 0.46 -37.05
C MET A 79 -65.97 -0.02 -36.22
N MET A 80 -64.87 0.74 -36.24
CA MET A 80 -63.66 0.44 -35.46
C MET A 80 -63.82 0.85 -34.00
N GLU A 81 -64.55 1.93 -33.68
CA GLU A 81 -64.89 2.38 -32.32
C GLU A 81 -65.85 1.41 -31.64
N GLU A 82 -66.84 0.87 -32.36
CA GLU A 82 -67.76 -0.13 -31.85
C GLU A 82 -67.03 -1.47 -31.56
N ARG A 83 -66.13 -1.88 -32.46
CA ARG A 83 -65.23 -3.04 -32.25
C ARG A 83 -64.22 -2.80 -31.14
N LEU A 84 -63.71 -1.58 -30.97
CA LEU A 84 -62.81 -1.19 -29.88
C LEU A 84 -63.55 -1.15 -28.54
N ARG A 85 -64.82 -0.75 -28.48
CA ARG A 85 -65.64 -0.81 -27.27
C ARG A 85 -65.90 -2.24 -26.82
N GLN A 86 -66.29 -3.12 -27.75
CA GLN A 86 -66.54 -4.54 -27.43
C GLN A 86 -65.25 -5.28 -27.07
N ASN A 87 -64.13 -5.01 -27.78
CA ASN A 87 -62.84 -5.57 -27.42
C ASN A 87 -62.29 -4.98 -26.13
N ASN A 88 -62.44 -3.68 -25.83
CA ASN A 88 -61.95 -3.07 -24.58
C ASN A 88 -62.66 -3.60 -23.33
N ALA A 89 -63.93 -4.01 -23.40
CA ALA A 89 -64.60 -4.63 -22.25
C ALA A 89 -64.08 -6.06 -21.95
N ASN A 90 -63.72 -6.80 -23.00
CA ASN A 90 -63.04 -8.09 -22.85
C ASN A 90 -61.56 -7.94 -22.53
N LEU A 91 -60.90 -6.91 -23.07
CA LEU A 91 -59.51 -6.57 -22.80
C LEU A 91 -59.38 -6.02 -21.38
N SER A 92 -60.31 -5.24 -20.85
CA SER A 92 -60.24 -4.76 -19.46
C SER A 92 -60.40 -5.90 -18.47
N LYS A 93 -61.27 -6.89 -18.75
CA LYS A 93 -61.36 -8.11 -17.94
C LYS A 93 -60.16 -9.03 -18.12
N LEU A 94 -59.60 -9.13 -19.31
CA LEU A 94 -58.39 -9.94 -19.59
C LEU A 94 -57.13 -9.28 -19.01
N VAL A 95 -57.05 -7.94 -19.07
CA VAL A 95 -56.02 -7.10 -18.46
C VAL A 95 -56.23 -7.09 -16.96
N GLU A 96 -57.41 -6.92 -16.36
CA GLU A 96 -57.54 -7.09 -14.91
C GLU A 96 -57.09 -8.49 -14.46
N LYS A 97 -57.49 -9.55 -15.19
CA LYS A 97 -57.12 -10.93 -14.84
C LYS A 97 -55.64 -11.24 -15.09
N HIS A 98 -55.01 -10.69 -16.14
CA HIS A 98 -53.59 -10.91 -16.44
C HIS A 98 -52.68 -9.89 -15.77
N PHE A 99 -53.11 -8.65 -15.55
CA PHE A 99 -52.34 -7.58 -14.91
C PHE A 99 -52.26 -7.83 -13.41
N TYR A 100 -53.32 -8.33 -12.75
CA TYR A 100 -53.22 -8.80 -11.36
C TYR A 100 -52.42 -10.11 -11.22
N ASN A 101 -52.50 -11.03 -12.19
CA ASN A 101 -51.67 -12.25 -12.16
C ASN A 101 -50.21 -12.03 -12.59
N PHE A 102 -49.92 -11.01 -13.41
CA PHE A 102 -48.57 -10.67 -13.88
C PHE A 102 -47.84 -9.77 -12.88
N PHE A 103 -48.57 -8.90 -12.17
CA PHE A 103 -48.12 -8.25 -10.93
C PHE A 103 -48.43 -9.12 -9.69
N GLU A 104 -48.41 -10.45 -9.83
CA GLU A 104 -48.12 -11.26 -8.65
C GLU A 104 -46.81 -10.71 -8.05
N MET A 105 -46.86 -10.44 -6.75
CA MET A 105 -45.78 -9.88 -5.91
C MET A 105 -44.42 -10.54 -6.12
N ASP A 106 -44.39 -11.69 -6.77
CA ASP A 106 -43.24 -12.50 -7.11
C ASP A 106 -42.22 -11.83 -8.05
N ILE A 107 -42.63 -11.09 -9.08
CA ILE A 107 -41.67 -10.47 -10.01
C ILE A 107 -41.00 -9.25 -9.37
N LEU A 108 -41.78 -8.39 -8.72
CA LEU A 108 -41.28 -7.24 -7.95
C LEU A 108 -40.42 -7.69 -6.76
N ASN A 109 -40.83 -8.72 -6.02
CA ASN A 109 -40.02 -9.31 -4.98
C ASN A 109 -38.74 -9.95 -5.53
N LYS A 110 -38.76 -10.61 -6.70
CA LYS A 110 -37.54 -11.13 -7.35
C LYS A 110 -36.62 -10.01 -7.82
N LEU A 111 -37.15 -8.93 -8.40
CA LEU A 111 -36.39 -7.76 -8.86
C LEU A 111 -35.74 -6.98 -7.71
N VAL A 112 -36.39 -6.87 -6.55
CA VAL A 112 -35.83 -6.20 -5.36
C VAL A 112 -34.96 -7.15 -4.53
N SER A 113 -35.34 -8.42 -4.39
CA SER A 113 -34.59 -9.38 -3.58
C SER A 113 -33.31 -9.86 -4.25
N PHE A 114 -33.22 -9.88 -5.58
CA PHE A 114 -32.00 -10.26 -6.29
C PHE A 114 -30.80 -9.33 -5.98
N PRO A 115 -30.88 -7.99 -6.15
CA PRO A 115 -29.80 -7.10 -5.78
C PRO A 115 -29.52 -7.12 -4.28
N LEU A 116 -30.55 -7.28 -3.44
CA LEU A 116 -30.37 -7.39 -1.98
C LEU A 116 -29.58 -8.66 -1.59
N LYS A 117 -29.88 -9.80 -2.22
CA LYS A 117 -29.13 -11.06 -2.05
C LYS A 117 -27.71 -10.95 -2.59
N MET A 118 -27.50 -10.24 -3.70
CA MET A 118 -26.15 -9.97 -4.23
C MET A 118 -25.31 -9.12 -3.26
N VAL A 119 -25.88 -8.06 -2.69
CA VAL A 119 -25.19 -7.23 -1.68
C VAL A 119 -24.92 -8.04 -0.42
N ALA A 120 -25.88 -8.85 0.04
CA ALA A 120 -25.71 -9.71 1.21
C ALA A 120 -24.62 -10.76 0.99
N THR A 121 -24.59 -11.44 -0.15
CA THR A 121 -23.56 -12.43 -0.49
C THR A 121 -22.19 -11.80 -0.66
N ALA A 122 -22.09 -10.62 -1.29
CA ALA A 122 -20.85 -9.86 -1.37
C ALA A 122 -20.36 -9.41 0.02
N GLY A 123 -21.27 -9.01 0.90
CA GLY A 123 -20.97 -8.66 2.30
C GLY A 123 -20.43 -9.85 3.09
N VAL A 124 -21.08 -11.02 2.99
CA VAL A 124 -20.60 -12.26 3.63
C VAL A 124 -19.24 -12.68 3.05
N ALA A 125 -19.06 -12.62 1.73
CA ALA A 125 -17.78 -12.91 1.10
C ALA A 125 -16.66 -11.96 1.56
N LEU A 126 -16.95 -10.67 1.72
CA LEU A 126 -16.01 -9.68 2.25
C LEU A 126 -15.64 -9.98 3.72
N VAL A 127 -16.63 -10.33 4.56
CA VAL A 127 -16.38 -10.72 5.95
C VAL A 127 -15.52 -11.98 6.03
N LEU A 128 -15.87 -13.03 5.26
CA LEU A 128 -15.07 -14.25 5.19
C LEU A 128 -13.65 -13.99 4.68
N TYR A 129 -13.50 -13.13 3.68
CA TYR A 129 -12.20 -12.69 3.17
C TYR A 129 -11.38 -11.99 4.26
N VAL A 130 -11.97 -11.03 4.99
CA VAL A 130 -11.30 -10.32 6.10
C VAL A 130 -10.91 -11.29 7.22
N LEU A 131 -11.79 -12.23 7.59
CA LEU A 131 -11.49 -13.26 8.57
C LEU A 131 -10.35 -14.17 8.11
N MET A 132 -10.35 -14.58 6.83
CA MET A 132 -9.29 -15.40 6.25
C MET A 132 -7.95 -14.66 6.24
N VAL A 133 -7.92 -13.39 5.83
CA VAL A 133 -6.72 -12.54 5.88
C VAL A 133 -6.22 -12.38 7.31
N ARG A 134 -7.12 -12.14 8.27
CA ARG A 134 -6.79 -12.03 9.69
C ARG A 134 -6.21 -13.34 10.24
N GLN A 135 -6.82 -14.47 9.92
CA GLN A 135 -6.33 -15.79 10.35
C GLN A 135 -4.98 -16.12 9.72
N ARG A 136 -4.78 -15.81 8.43
CA ARG A 136 -3.49 -15.95 7.74
C ARG A 136 -2.42 -15.08 8.40
N GLN A 137 -2.74 -13.84 8.73
CA GLN A 137 -1.82 -12.95 9.43
C GLN A 137 -1.46 -13.51 10.81
N GLN A 138 -2.44 -13.99 11.57
CA GLN A 138 -2.19 -14.56 12.90
C GLN A 138 -1.30 -15.81 12.82
N ARG A 139 -1.53 -16.69 11.84
CA ARG A 139 -0.65 -17.84 11.58
C ARG A 139 0.78 -17.42 11.24
N ARG A 140 0.94 -16.37 10.43
CA ARG A 140 2.26 -15.80 10.11
C ARG A 140 2.94 -15.21 11.35
N MET A 141 2.21 -14.51 12.21
CA MET A 141 2.76 -14.00 13.47
C MET A 141 3.24 -15.13 14.39
N CYS A 142 2.57 -16.29 14.39
CA CYS A 142 3.04 -17.45 15.14
C CYS A 142 4.43 -17.97 14.72
N TRP A 143 4.91 -17.66 13.52
CA TRP A 143 6.28 -17.99 13.08
C TRP A 143 7.36 -17.34 13.96
N LEU A 144 7.04 -16.19 14.58
CA LEU A 144 7.94 -15.47 15.48
C LEU A 144 8.10 -16.16 16.86
N ARG A 145 7.25 -17.12 17.20
CA ARG A 145 7.32 -17.78 18.51
C ARG A 145 8.67 -18.47 18.70
N ASN A 146 9.28 -18.24 19.87
CA ASN A 146 10.58 -18.75 20.28
C ASN A 146 11.75 -18.34 19.38
N LYS A 147 11.55 -17.35 18.48
CA LYS A 147 12.63 -16.79 17.68
C LYS A 147 13.53 -15.92 18.52
N THR A 148 14.84 -16.02 18.32
CA THR A 148 15.80 -15.13 18.96
C THR A 148 15.92 -13.85 18.15
N VAL A 149 15.66 -12.71 18.77
CA VAL A 149 15.61 -11.40 18.10
C VAL A 149 16.57 -10.45 18.78
N LEU A 150 17.63 -10.06 18.07
CA LEU A 150 18.57 -9.04 18.52
C LEU A 150 18.11 -7.65 18.06
N ILE A 151 18.02 -6.69 18.98
CA ILE A 151 17.55 -5.34 18.71
C ILE A 151 18.56 -4.32 19.22
N THR A 152 19.19 -3.60 18.29
CA THR A 152 20.08 -2.48 18.61
C THR A 152 19.27 -1.19 18.86
N GLY A 153 19.72 -0.35 19.78
CA GLY A 153 19.00 0.88 20.15
C GLY A 153 17.69 0.62 20.90
N ALA A 154 17.62 -0.48 21.66
CA ALA A 154 16.41 -0.91 22.36
C ALA A 154 16.08 -0.13 23.66
N SER A 155 16.90 0.86 24.02
CA SER A 155 16.75 1.64 25.26
C SER A 155 15.62 2.68 25.24
N SER A 156 15.08 3.01 24.06
CA SER A 156 14.04 4.04 23.93
C SER A 156 13.34 4.01 22.57
N GLY A 157 12.18 4.66 22.48
CA GLY A 157 11.55 5.03 21.21
C GLY A 157 11.11 3.81 20.39
N LEU A 158 11.49 3.74 19.12
CA LEU A 158 11.09 2.64 18.25
C LEU A 158 11.72 1.30 18.67
N GLY A 159 12.99 1.30 19.13
CA GLY A 159 13.67 0.07 19.55
C GLY A 159 13.01 -0.58 20.75
N GLU A 160 12.60 0.21 21.73
CA GLU A 160 11.82 -0.24 22.88
C GLU A 160 10.45 -0.81 22.44
N ALA A 161 9.76 -0.11 21.54
CA ALA A 161 8.48 -0.59 21.00
C ALA A 161 8.64 -1.90 20.21
N LEU A 162 9.70 -2.05 19.42
CA LEU A 162 10.03 -3.29 18.72
C LEU A 162 10.30 -4.42 19.71
N ALA A 163 11.12 -4.18 20.74
CA ALA A 163 11.40 -5.16 21.80
C ALA A 163 10.10 -5.65 22.44
N ARG A 164 9.19 -4.73 22.81
CA ARG A 164 7.88 -5.09 23.34
C ARG A 164 7.04 -5.90 22.36
N GLN A 165 6.94 -5.48 21.10
CA GLN A 165 6.11 -6.20 20.13
C GLN A 165 6.65 -7.61 19.85
N PHE A 166 7.97 -7.79 19.70
CA PHE A 166 8.58 -9.12 19.55
C PHE A 166 8.39 -9.99 20.80
N TYR A 167 8.62 -9.41 21.97
CA TYR A 167 8.44 -10.09 23.26
C TYR A 167 7.02 -10.62 23.43
N LEU A 168 6.00 -9.81 23.14
CA LEU A 168 4.59 -10.21 23.18
C LEU A 168 4.21 -11.30 22.15
N GLN A 169 5.04 -11.55 21.13
CA GLN A 169 4.88 -12.69 20.22
C GLN A 169 5.58 -13.97 20.72
N GLY A 170 6.18 -13.95 21.90
CA GLY A 170 6.92 -15.07 22.49
C GLY A 170 8.34 -15.22 21.94
N CYS A 171 8.95 -14.14 21.45
CA CYS A 171 10.36 -14.14 21.02
C CYS A 171 11.30 -14.10 22.23
N LYS A 172 12.50 -14.64 22.07
CA LYS A 172 13.64 -14.41 22.98
C LYS A 172 14.31 -13.11 22.56
N VAL A 173 14.00 -12.02 23.26
CA VAL A 173 14.48 -10.70 22.88
C VAL A 173 15.83 -10.40 23.53
N ILE A 174 16.77 -9.95 22.71
CA ILE A 174 18.08 -9.46 23.11
C ILE A 174 18.10 -7.96 22.86
N LEU A 175 18.11 -7.18 23.92
CA LEU A 175 18.10 -5.73 23.87
C LEU A 175 19.54 -5.20 23.99
N ALA A 176 19.98 -4.44 23.00
CA ALA A 176 21.32 -3.88 22.95
C ALA A 176 21.28 -2.35 22.81
N ALA A 177 22.02 -1.63 23.64
CA ALA A 177 22.17 -0.18 23.61
C ALA A 177 23.32 0.27 24.52
N ARG A 178 23.68 1.56 24.47
CA ARG A 178 24.75 2.13 25.32
C ARG A 178 24.42 2.11 26.82
N SER A 179 23.15 2.30 27.20
CA SER A 179 22.74 2.46 28.60
C SER A 179 22.09 1.20 29.16
N LEU A 180 22.87 0.38 29.86
CA LEU A 180 22.36 -0.82 30.56
C LEU A 180 21.22 -0.50 31.53
N ASN A 181 21.30 0.61 32.28
CA ASN A 181 20.25 1.00 33.22
C ASN A 181 18.88 1.19 32.54
N LYS A 182 18.85 1.85 31.37
CA LYS A 182 17.60 1.99 30.60
C LYS A 182 17.13 0.65 30.05
N LEU A 183 18.06 -0.21 29.64
CA LEU A 183 17.73 -1.54 29.14
C LEU A 183 17.11 -2.41 30.25
N HIS A 184 17.72 -2.47 31.45
CA HIS A 184 17.18 -3.22 32.58
C HIS A 184 15.78 -2.73 32.96
N LYS A 185 15.56 -1.41 33.03
CA LYS A 185 14.23 -0.85 33.26
C LYS A 185 13.22 -1.29 32.19
N ASN A 186 13.62 -1.33 30.92
CA ASN A 186 12.76 -1.83 29.85
C ASN A 186 12.51 -3.34 29.99
N CYS A 187 13.55 -4.13 30.27
CA CYS A 187 13.48 -5.57 30.56
C CYS A 187 12.46 -5.82 31.72
N GLU A 188 12.50 -5.05 32.82
CA GLU A 188 11.54 -5.12 33.94
C GLU A 188 10.10 -4.77 33.54
N VAL A 189 9.90 -3.68 32.79
CA VAL A 189 8.58 -3.25 32.32
C VAL A 189 7.94 -4.28 31.40
N LEU A 190 8.75 -4.96 30.57
CA LEU A 190 8.28 -6.05 29.72
C LEU A 190 7.71 -7.19 30.58
N VAL A 191 8.45 -7.63 31.60
CA VAL A 191 8.03 -8.73 32.48
C VAL A 191 6.82 -8.34 33.34
N GLN A 192 6.77 -7.11 33.87
CA GLN A 192 5.69 -6.66 34.77
C GLN A 192 4.32 -6.49 34.07
N LYS A 193 4.31 -5.95 32.84
CA LYS A 193 3.05 -5.68 32.11
C LYS A 193 2.31 -6.94 31.65
N GLU A 194 2.89 -8.11 31.87
CA GLU A 194 2.35 -9.39 31.41
C GLU A 194 1.46 -10.12 32.40
N SER A 195 1.61 -9.87 33.71
CA SER A 195 0.71 -10.43 34.74
C SER A 195 -0.77 -10.16 34.45
N SER A 196 -1.08 -9.14 33.63
CA SER A 196 -2.44 -8.74 33.27
C SER A 196 -2.90 -9.15 31.86
N ALA A 197 -2.01 -9.71 31.01
CA ALA A 197 -2.26 -9.80 29.56
C ALA A 197 -2.13 -11.19 28.91
N VAL A 198 -1.77 -12.26 29.65
CA VAL A 198 -1.63 -13.61 29.08
C VAL A 198 -3.00 -14.27 28.85
N LYS A 199 -3.75 -13.75 27.87
CA LYS A 199 -4.99 -14.37 27.35
C LYS A 199 -4.74 -15.51 26.36
N ASN A 200 -3.49 -15.74 25.92
CA ASN A 200 -3.20 -16.51 24.71
C ASN A 200 -2.22 -17.70 24.84
N ARG A 201 -1.89 -18.18 26.05
CA ARG A 201 -0.99 -19.34 26.25
C ARG A 201 0.38 -19.23 25.52
N ILE A 202 0.90 -18.01 25.34
CA ILE A 202 2.21 -17.79 24.71
C ILE A 202 3.27 -17.91 25.80
N ARG A 203 4.29 -18.77 25.58
CA ARG A 203 5.45 -18.85 26.47
C ARG A 203 6.33 -17.63 26.21
N LEU A 204 6.65 -16.94 27.29
CA LEU A 204 7.51 -15.76 27.31
C LEU A 204 8.88 -16.17 27.85
N HIS A 205 9.92 -15.44 27.46
CA HIS A 205 11.32 -15.78 27.78
C HIS A 205 11.99 -14.57 28.39
N GLU A 206 12.78 -14.76 29.43
CA GLU A 206 13.49 -13.67 30.09
C GLU A 206 14.28 -12.80 29.07
N PRO A 207 14.01 -11.48 29.00
CA PRO A 207 14.74 -10.57 28.13
C PRO A 207 16.23 -10.51 28.52
N GLN A 208 17.12 -10.54 27.52
CA GLN A 208 18.55 -10.33 27.74
C GLN A 208 18.91 -8.88 27.41
N CYS A 209 19.85 -8.31 28.15
CA CYS A 209 20.18 -6.89 28.11
C CYS A 209 21.72 -6.78 27.97
N TYR A 210 22.24 -6.13 26.90
CA TYR A 210 23.69 -6.00 26.62
C TYR A 210 24.10 -4.57 26.30
N ALA A 211 25.29 -4.17 26.75
CA ALA A 211 25.89 -2.89 26.43
C ALA A 211 26.58 -2.95 25.06
N VAL A 212 26.30 -1.97 24.20
CA VAL A 212 27.06 -1.78 22.96
C VAL A 212 27.08 -0.32 22.56
N ASP A 213 28.26 0.19 22.22
CA ASP A 213 28.41 1.46 21.52
C ASP A 213 28.79 1.22 20.06
N LEU A 214 27.86 1.53 19.15
CA LEU A 214 28.07 1.35 17.72
C LEU A 214 29.11 2.31 17.13
N ALA A 215 29.51 3.35 17.86
CA ALA A 215 30.62 4.21 17.47
C ALA A 215 32.00 3.61 17.79
N ASN A 216 32.06 2.51 18.55
CA ASN A 216 33.30 1.91 19.03
C ASN A 216 33.46 0.47 18.50
N PRO A 217 34.34 0.23 17.52
CA PRO A 217 34.57 -1.11 16.96
C PRO A 217 34.90 -2.19 17.99
N ASN A 218 35.73 -1.87 18.99
CA ASN A 218 36.09 -2.82 20.05
C ASN A 218 34.87 -3.20 20.91
N SER A 219 33.97 -2.23 21.14
CA SER A 219 32.70 -2.52 21.84
C SER A 219 31.82 -3.48 21.06
N ILE A 220 31.86 -3.43 19.72
CA ILE A 220 31.05 -4.29 18.85
C ILE A 220 31.58 -5.72 18.86
N GLU A 221 32.90 -5.90 18.77
CA GLU A 221 33.54 -7.22 18.77
C GLU A 221 33.22 -8.00 20.04
N SER A 222 33.50 -7.41 21.22
CA SER A 222 33.19 -8.05 22.52
C SER A 222 31.70 -8.31 22.69
N PHE A 223 30.84 -7.38 22.23
CA PHE A 223 29.40 -7.54 22.28
C PHE A 223 28.92 -8.73 21.43
N VAL A 224 29.41 -8.86 20.20
CA VAL A 224 29.02 -9.97 19.31
C VAL A 224 29.52 -11.30 19.85
N GLU A 225 30.72 -11.35 20.44
CA GLU A 225 31.23 -12.53 21.12
C GLU A 225 30.31 -13.00 22.23
N GLU A 226 29.99 -12.11 23.17
CA GLU A 226 29.14 -12.45 24.31
C GLU A 226 27.73 -12.89 23.87
N VAL A 227 27.16 -12.19 22.89
CA VAL A 227 25.82 -12.50 22.38
C VAL A 227 25.77 -13.85 21.67
N VAL A 228 26.73 -14.13 20.79
CA VAL A 228 26.75 -15.37 19.99
C VAL A 228 27.08 -16.58 20.87
N GLU A 229 27.96 -16.44 21.85
CA GLU A 229 28.29 -17.51 22.81
C GLU A 229 27.05 -17.96 23.59
N ARG A 230 26.26 -16.99 24.08
CA ARG A 230 25.04 -17.28 24.85
C ARG A 230 23.83 -17.62 23.98
N ASN A 231 23.85 -17.21 22.70
CA ASN A 231 22.74 -17.38 21.77
C ASN A 231 23.26 -17.95 20.45
N PRO A 232 23.42 -19.28 20.33
CA PRO A 232 23.96 -19.92 19.12
C PRO A 232 23.07 -19.73 17.89
N VAL A 233 21.82 -19.29 18.09
CA VAL A 233 20.88 -18.95 17.01
C VAL A 233 20.28 -17.57 17.30
N ILE A 234 20.49 -16.64 16.37
CA ILE A 234 19.86 -15.33 16.28
C ILE A 234 19.03 -15.33 14.99
N ASP A 235 17.72 -15.56 15.08
CA ASP A 235 16.86 -15.66 13.90
C ASP A 235 16.64 -14.31 13.21
N VAL A 236 16.55 -13.22 13.98
CA VAL A 236 16.26 -11.88 13.47
C VAL A 236 17.23 -10.86 14.06
N ILE A 237 17.93 -10.11 13.19
CA ILE A 237 18.76 -8.97 13.57
C ILE A 237 17.98 -7.69 13.24
N VAL A 238 17.80 -6.80 14.22
CA VAL A 238 17.13 -5.52 14.05
C VAL A 238 18.14 -4.39 14.23
N ASN A 239 18.58 -3.84 13.10
CA ASN A 239 19.43 -2.67 12.99
C ASN A 239 18.57 -1.41 13.17
N ASN A 240 18.39 -0.97 14.42
CA ASN A 240 17.52 0.15 14.78
C ASN A 240 18.24 1.34 15.44
N ALA A 241 19.39 1.12 16.07
CA ALA A 241 20.15 2.21 16.67
C ALA A 241 20.44 3.34 15.68
N GLY A 242 20.59 4.56 16.19
CA GLY A 242 20.93 5.68 15.36
C GLY A 242 20.86 7.02 16.09
N ILE A 243 21.53 8.00 15.50
CA ILE A 243 21.54 9.40 15.92
C ILE A 243 21.12 10.30 14.76
N SER A 244 20.58 11.48 15.09
CA SER A 244 20.13 12.47 14.12
C SER A 244 20.93 13.76 14.26
N VAL A 245 21.02 14.53 13.17
CA VAL A 245 21.59 15.87 13.15
C VAL A 245 20.56 16.84 12.58
N ARG A 246 20.54 18.05 13.13
CA ARG A 246 19.77 19.22 12.64
C ARG A 246 20.73 20.39 12.53
N SER A 247 21.30 20.58 11.35
CA SER A 247 22.26 21.65 11.11
C SER A 247 22.38 21.95 9.62
N CYS A 248 22.69 23.21 9.27
CA CYS A 248 22.99 23.57 7.89
C CYS A 248 24.21 22.78 7.40
N ALA A 249 24.26 22.54 6.08
CA ALA A 249 25.36 21.80 5.48
C ALA A 249 26.72 22.49 5.70
N LEU A 250 26.75 23.82 5.68
CA LEU A 250 27.98 24.62 5.87
C LEU A 250 28.43 24.70 7.34
N ASP A 251 27.51 24.49 8.29
CA ASP A 251 27.76 24.66 9.72
C ASP A 251 28.03 23.33 10.44
N THR A 252 27.93 22.20 9.73
CA THR A 252 28.13 20.87 10.32
C THR A 252 29.60 20.48 10.28
N THR A 253 30.19 20.27 11.45
CA THR A 253 31.59 19.87 11.57
C THR A 253 31.83 18.46 11.02
N MET A 254 33.04 18.21 10.50
CA MET A 254 33.41 16.89 9.98
C MET A 254 33.39 15.80 11.05
N GLN A 255 33.63 16.16 12.31
CA GLN A 255 33.52 15.28 13.46
C GLN A 255 32.09 14.73 13.61
N VAL A 256 31.08 15.59 13.48
CA VAL A 256 29.66 15.18 13.50
C VAL A 256 29.33 14.28 12.31
N HIS A 257 29.83 14.61 11.10
CA HIS A 257 29.66 13.74 9.93
C HIS A 257 30.23 12.34 10.16
N ARG A 258 31.46 12.24 10.69
CA ARG A 258 32.11 10.96 10.99
C ARG A 258 31.34 10.18 12.05
N LEU A 259 30.99 10.81 13.17
CA LEU A 259 30.21 10.18 14.24
C LEU A 259 28.87 9.61 13.71
N LEU A 260 28.21 10.35 12.81
CA LEU A 260 26.97 9.87 12.19
C LEU A 260 27.18 8.61 11.35
N MET A 261 28.27 8.56 10.58
CA MET A 261 28.63 7.39 9.79
C MET A 261 29.04 6.21 10.69
N GLU A 262 29.80 6.44 11.75
CA GLU A 262 30.16 5.39 12.70
C GLU A 262 28.89 4.73 13.29
N VAL A 263 27.96 5.53 13.81
CA VAL A 263 26.76 5.00 14.47
C VAL A 263 25.71 4.48 13.48
N ASN A 264 25.31 5.29 12.48
CA ASN A 264 24.18 4.96 11.61
C ASN A 264 24.55 4.02 10.46
N TYR A 265 25.84 3.77 10.21
CA TYR A 265 26.31 2.99 9.07
C TYR A 265 27.30 1.91 9.49
N PHE A 266 28.54 2.26 9.85
CA PHE A 266 29.62 1.29 10.09
C PHE A 266 29.30 0.33 11.24
N GLY A 267 28.77 0.82 12.35
CA GLY A 267 28.43 -0.04 13.48
C GLY A 267 27.38 -1.10 13.15
N HIS A 268 26.39 -0.77 12.32
CA HIS A 268 25.39 -1.74 11.86
C HIS A 268 25.97 -2.78 10.90
N ILE A 269 26.90 -2.36 10.04
CA ILE A 269 27.64 -3.25 9.14
C ILE A 269 28.45 -4.23 9.97
N ALA A 270 29.24 -3.73 10.92
CA ALA A 270 30.10 -4.54 11.78
C ALA A 270 29.30 -5.58 12.57
N VAL A 271 28.21 -5.17 13.23
CA VAL A 271 27.31 -6.11 13.94
C VAL A 271 26.73 -7.16 12.98
N THR A 272 26.23 -6.74 11.82
CA THR A 272 25.58 -7.65 10.88
C THR A 272 26.57 -8.64 10.30
N GLN A 273 27.72 -8.17 9.82
CA GLN A 273 28.77 -9.03 9.26
C GLN A 273 29.29 -10.02 10.30
N ALA A 274 29.59 -9.55 11.51
CA ALA A 274 30.12 -10.41 12.57
C ALA A 274 29.14 -11.53 12.96
N ILE A 275 27.83 -11.26 12.98
CA ILE A 275 26.82 -12.29 13.24
C ILE A 275 26.65 -13.22 12.03
N LEU A 276 26.53 -12.69 10.81
CA LEU A 276 26.28 -13.48 9.60
C LEU A 276 27.48 -14.36 9.19
N ASN A 277 28.71 -13.97 9.54
CA ASN A 277 29.94 -14.71 9.27
C ASN A 277 30.17 -15.86 10.26
N ARG A 278 29.61 -15.77 11.48
CA ARG A 278 29.70 -16.83 12.49
C ARG A 278 28.68 -17.97 12.28
N ASP A 279 28.10 -18.04 11.09
CA ASP A 279 27.09 -19.00 10.63
C ASP A 279 25.93 -19.23 11.63
N VAL A 280 25.63 -18.18 12.39
CA VAL A 280 24.40 -18.12 13.15
C VAL A 280 23.27 -18.24 12.13
N LYS A 281 22.33 -19.17 12.34
CA LYS A 281 21.20 -19.44 11.43
C LYS A 281 20.18 -18.27 11.41
N SER A 282 20.66 -17.07 11.15
CA SER A 282 19.88 -15.87 10.94
C SER A 282 19.04 -16.02 9.69
N LYS A 283 17.77 -15.67 9.85
CA LYS A 283 16.75 -15.82 8.82
C LYS A 283 16.30 -14.47 8.29
N SER A 284 16.44 -13.42 9.09
CA SER A 284 16.03 -12.08 8.69
C SER A 284 16.93 -10.98 9.27
N VAL A 285 17.17 -9.94 8.49
CA VAL A 285 17.76 -8.67 8.91
C VAL A 285 16.73 -7.58 8.67
N VAL A 286 16.35 -6.86 9.72
CA VAL A 286 15.45 -5.70 9.67
C VAL A 286 16.25 -4.43 9.83
N CYS A 287 16.21 -3.57 8.83
CA CYS A 287 17.07 -2.41 8.71
C CYS A 287 16.23 -1.13 8.82
N ILE A 288 16.28 -0.47 9.99
CA ILE A 288 15.52 0.76 10.24
C ILE A 288 16.31 1.96 9.71
N SER A 289 15.91 2.41 8.54
CA SER A 289 16.41 3.63 7.91
C SER A 289 15.50 4.82 8.23
N SER A 290 15.17 5.63 7.23
CA SER A 290 14.24 6.75 7.26
C SER A 290 13.83 7.06 5.82
N VAL A 291 12.70 7.75 5.62
CA VAL A 291 12.42 8.42 4.33
C VAL A 291 13.57 9.33 3.87
N GLN A 292 14.34 9.89 4.81
CA GLN A 292 15.54 10.69 4.49
C GLN A 292 16.72 9.87 3.95
N GLY A 293 16.61 8.54 3.89
CA GLY A 293 17.52 7.70 3.11
C GLY A 293 17.15 7.57 1.63
N ARG A 294 16.11 8.30 1.19
CA ARG A 294 15.62 8.35 -0.19
C ARG A 294 15.46 9.76 -0.72
N ILE A 295 15.04 10.68 0.15
CA ILE A 295 14.93 12.10 -0.14
C ILE A 295 15.90 12.88 0.73
N ALA A 296 16.46 13.96 0.18
CA ALA A 296 17.25 14.91 0.95
C ALA A 296 16.41 16.15 1.25
N ILE A 297 16.47 16.64 2.48
CA ILE A 297 15.78 17.86 2.91
C ILE A 297 16.79 18.84 3.54
N PRO A 298 16.55 20.16 3.49
CA PRO A 298 17.43 21.15 4.10
C PRO A 298 17.69 20.88 5.59
N HIS A 299 18.87 21.30 6.06
CA HIS A 299 19.36 21.13 7.44
C HIS A 299 19.55 19.68 7.90
N ARG A 300 19.60 18.73 6.96
CA ARG A 300 19.72 17.29 7.23
C ARG A 300 20.77 16.57 6.41
N SER A 301 21.69 17.30 5.77
CA SER A 301 22.68 16.75 4.83
C SER A 301 23.43 15.55 5.41
N ALA A 302 24.03 15.68 6.61
CA ALA A 302 24.75 14.61 7.27
C ALA A 302 23.86 13.39 7.56
N TYR A 303 22.66 13.62 8.10
CA TYR A 303 21.70 12.57 8.44
C TYR A 303 21.18 11.84 7.21
N ALA A 304 20.72 12.57 6.21
CA ALA A 304 20.24 12.01 4.95
C ALA A 304 21.34 11.20 4.27
N ALA A 305 22.58 11.70 4.20
CA ALA A 305 23.72 10.96 3.64
C ALA A 305 23.94 9.63 4.37
N SER A 306 23.96 9.63 5.71
CA SER A 306 24.13 8.39 6.49
C SER A 306 23.02 7.37 6.24
N LYS A 307 21.77 7.83 6.09
CA LYS A 307 20.63 6.96 5.83
C LYS A 307 20.58 6.47 4.38
N HIS A 308 21.05 7.25 3.40
CA HIS A 308 21.22 6.77 2.02
C HIS A 308 22.29 5.67 1.95
N ALA A 309 23.45 5.90 2.58
CA ALA A 309 24.53 4.91 2.64
C ALA A 309 24.04 3.59 3.27
N PHE A 310 23.32 3.69 4.40
CA PHE A 310 22.70 2.54 5.06
C PHE A 310 21.73 1.78 4.15
N GLN A 311 20.83 2.47 3.44
CA GLN A 311 19.90 1.79 2.52
C GLN A 311 20.65 1.08 1.39
N ALA A 312 21.61 1.76 0.75
CA ALA A 312 22.39 1.20 -0.34
C ALA A 312 23.13 -0.07 0.08
N TYR A 313 23.80 -0.05 1.24
CA TYR A 313 24.50 -1.23 1.75
C TYR A 313 23.57 -2.42 1.98
N PHE A 314 22.43 -2.21 2.64
CA PHE A 314 21.51 -3.31 2.92
C PHE A 314 20.74 -3.79 1.68
N ASP A 315 20.57 -2.94 0.66
CA ASP A 315 20.10 -3.36 -0.66
C ASP A 315 21.11 -4.27 -1.38
N CYS A 316 22.41 -3.93 -1.32
CA CYS A 316 23.47 -4.82 -1.81
C CYS A 316 23.49 -6.15 -1.05
N LEU A 317 23.51 -6.08 0.29
CA LEU A 317 23.51 -7.27 1.14
C LEU A 317 22.34 -8.20 0.79
N ARG A 318 21.13 -7.64 0.59
CA ARG A 318 19.93 -8.39 0.20
C ARG A 318 20.13 -9.19 -1.08
N ALA A 319 20.74 -8.59 -2.11
CA ALA A 319 21.01 -9.26 -3.37
C ALA A 319 22.07 -10.36 -3.20
N GLU A 320 23.15 -10.06 -2.48
CA GLU A 320 24.28 -10.97 -2.25
C GLU A 320 23.87 -12.21 -1.45
N VAL A 321 23.03 -12.06 -0.43
CA VAL A 321 22.62 -13.15 0.48
C VAL A 321 21.33 -13.84 0.09
N ALA A 322 20.69 -13.46 -1.02
CA ALA A 322 19.41 -14.03 -1.47
C ALA A 322 19.47 -15.56 -1.60
N HIS A 323 20.59 -16.09 -2.11
CA HIS A 323 20.83 -17.52 -2.26
C HIS A 323 20.89 -18.28 -0.92
N ARG A 324 21.17 -17.60 0.20
CA ARG A 324 21.15 -18.18 1.55
C ARG A 324 19.75 -18.26 2.15
N GLY A 325 18.73 -17.71 1.47
CA GLY A 325 17.37 -17.59 2.00
C GLY A 325 17.24 -16.59 3.16
N LEU A 326 18.22 -15.70 3.32
CA LEU A 326 18.20 -14.63 4.33
C LEU A 326 17.32 -13.48 3.81
N GLN A 327 16.26 -13.16 4.55
CA GLN A 327 15.41 -12.00 4.26
C GLN A 327 16.11 -10.72 4.73
N VAL A 328 16.09 -9.67 3.91
CA VAL A 328 16.46 -8.32 4.34
C VAL A 328 15.25 -7.40 4.13
N LEU A 329 14.72 -6.85 5.23
CA LEU A 329 13.60 -5.92 5.24
C LEU A 329 14.13 -4.50 5.52
N LEU A 330 14.03 -3.62 4.53
CA LEU A 330 14.37 -2.21 4.68
C LEU A 330 13.15 -1.40 5.11
N VAL A 331 13.25 -0.67 6.22
CA VAL A 331 12.14 0.14 6.75
C VAL A 331 12.48 1.62 6.63
N SER A 332 11.64 2.39 5.95
CA SER A 332 11.78 3.83 5.75
C SER A 332 10.63 4.59 6.43
N PRO A 333 10.68 4.81 7.75
CA PRO A 333 9.69 5.61 8.44
C PRO A 333 9.91 7.11 8.22
N GLY A 334 8.81 7.85 8.19
CA GLY A 334 8.75 9.29 8.41
C GLY A 334 8.89 9.63 9.90
N TYR A 335 8.17 10.64 10.36
CA TYR A 335 8.22 11.06 11.76
C TYR A 335 7.55 10.04 12.68
N ILE A 336 8.27 9.62 13.73
CA ILE A 336 7.79 8.76 14.80
C ILE A 336 7.91 9.54 16.10
N ARG A 337 6.86 9.52 16.92
CA ARG A 337 6.81 10.20 18.23
C ARG A 337 7.79 9.58 19.22
N THR A 338 9.02 10.08 19.22
CA THR A 338 10.17 9.62 19.99
C THR A 338 11.03 10.81 20.43
N GLN A 339 12.01 10.57 21.30
CA GLN A 339 13.00 11.60 21.66
C GLN A 339 14.11 11.79 20.60
N LEU A 340 13.97 11.25 19.38
CA LEU A 340 15.01 11.35 18.35
C LEU A 340 15.33 12.81 17.99
N SER A 341 14.34 13.71 18.00
CA SER A 341 14.57 15.13 17.73
C SER A 341 15.20 15.86 18.90
N ALA A 342 14.77 15.60 20.14
CA ALA A 342 15.42 16.14 21.33
C ALA A 342 16.90 15.70 21.42
N ASN A 343 17.19 14.46 21.05
CA ASN A 343 18.55 13.92 21.04
C ASN A 343 19.31 14.22 19.73
N ALA A 344 18.74 15.02 18.81
CA ALA A 344 19.42 15.38 17.59
C ALA A 344 20.60 16.32 17.91
N LEU A 345 21.73 16.08 17.28
CA LEU A 345 22.92 16.90 17.42
C LEU A 345 22.81 18.16 16.55
N ASP A 346 23.36 19.27 17.03
CA ASP A 346 23.65 20.44 16.21
C ASP A 346 24.93 20.24 15.36
N GLY A 347 25.37 21.29 14.67
CA GLY A 347 26.58 21.23 13.83
C GLY A 347 27.88 20.98 14.59
N THR A 348 27.90 21.24 15.90
CA THR A 348 29.07 21.08 16.78
C THR A 348 29.07 19.75 17.53
N GLY A 349 27.95 19.03 17.53
CA GLY A 349 27.80 17.73 18.19
C GLY A 349 27.10 17.79 19.54
N VAL A 350 26.49 18.92 19.90
CA VAL A 350 25.71 19.07 21.13
C VAL A 350 24.25 18.71 20.87
N ALA A 351 23.63 17.97 21.79
CA ALA A 351 22.21 17.62 21.68
C ALA A 351 21.33 18.87 21.81
N GLN A 352 20.37 19.03 20.90
CA GLN A 352 19.52 20.23 20.85
C GLN A 352 18.50 20.30 21.99
N ASN A 353 18.12 19.17 22.59
CA ASN A 353 17.11 19.07 23.65
C ASN A 353 15.74 19.68 23.31
N VAL A 354 15.43 19.82 22.02
CA VAL A 354 14.15 20.34 21.52
C VAL A 354 13.39 19.24 20.78
N VAL A 355 12.18 18.95 21.23
CA VAL A 355 11.25 18.12 20.46
C VAL A 355 10.54 19.03 19.45
N ASP A 356 10.69 18.76 18.17
CA ASP A 356 9.97 19.50 17.14
C ASP A 356 8.54 18.97 16.91
N ARG A 357 7.67 19.88 16.48
CA ARG A 357 6.25 19.62 16.23
C ARG A 357 5.98 18.43 15.30
N ASN A 358 6.82 18.20 14.29
CA ASN A 358 6.68 17.08 13.36
C ASN A 358 6.92 15.74 14.05
N THR A 359 7.87 15.67 14.99
CA THR A 359 8.10 14.47 15.80
C THR A 359 7.00 14.30 16.85
N GLU A 360 6.52 15.38 17.48
CA GLU A 360 5.40 15.29 18.45
C GLU A 360 4.12 14.75 17.83
N THR A 361 3.82 15.16 16.60
CA THR A 361 2.65 14.72 15.81
C THR A 361 2.92 13.46 14.99
N GLY A 362 4.10 12.85 15.15
CA GLY A 362 4.52 11.66 14.43
C GLY A 362 3.73 10.40 14.80
N MET A 363 3.95 9.34 14.04
CA MET A 363 3.30 8.04 14.28
C MET A 363 3.69 7.45 15.64
N MET A 364 2.79 6.68 16.25
CA MET A 364 3.09 5.99 17.50
C MET A 364 4.16 4.91 17.31
N PRO A 365 5.21 4.85 18.15
CA PRO A 365 6.24 3.81 18.08
C PRO A 365 5.67 2.39 18.06
N ASP A 366 4.64 2.10 18.87
CA ASP A 366 3.95 0.81 18.89
C ASP A 366 3.31 0.43 17.56
N TRP A 367 2.64 1.40 16.93
CA TRP A 367 1.97 1.18 15.67
C TRP A 367 3.00 0.89 14.57
N VAL A 368 4.08 1.65 14.56
CA VAL A 368 5.20 1.44 13.63
C VAL A 368 5.84 0.07 13.85
N ALA A 369 6.15 -0.29 15.10
CA ALA A 369 6.69 -1.61 15.45
C ALA A 369 5.75 -2.75 14.99
N CYS A 370 4.45 -2.63 15.24
CA CYS A 370 3.45 -3.60 14.77
C CYS A 370 3.44 -3.74 13.24
N ARG A 371 3.55 -2.63 12.50
CA ARG A 371 3.66 -2.65 11.03
C ARG A 371 4.94 -3.33 10.56
N ILE A 372 6.07 -3.08 11.22
CA ILE A 372 7.35 -3.72 10.92
C ILE A 372 7.26 -5.23 11.12
N LEU A 373 6.71 -5.70 12.25
CA LEU A 373 6.53 -7.14 12.48
C LEU A 373 5.63 -7.78 11.41
N LYS A 374 4.55 -7.11 11.01
CA LYS A 374 3.67 -7.59 9.93
C LYS A 374 4.41 -7.71 8.59
N ALA A 375 5.19 -6.69 8.22
CA ALA A 375 5.98 -6.70 6.99
C ALA A 375 7.05 -7.81 7.02
N LEU A 376 7.72 -7.99 8.17
CA LEU A 376 8.68 -9.05 8.39
C LEU A 376 8.05 -10.43 8.13
N VAL A 377 6.95 -10.77 8.80
CA VAL A 377 6.31 -12.09 8.64
C VAL A 377 5.61 -12.28 7.29
N ASN A 378 5.36 -11.19 6.57
CA ASN A 378 4.85 -11.22 5.20
C ASN A 378 5.94 -11.42 4.15
N ASN A 379 7.21 -11.50 4.58
CA ASN A 379 8.37 -11.53 3.71
C ASN A 379 8.47 -10.30 2.78
N GLU A 380 8.04 -9.13 3.28
CA GLU A 380 8.21 -7.88 2.56
C GLU A 380 9.70 -7.51 2.54
N GLN A 381 10.16 -6.96 1.42
CA GLN A 381 11.53 -6.49 1.27
C GLN A 381 11.69 -5.03 1.72
N GLU A 382 10.60 -4.26 1.63
CA GLU A 382 10.64 -2.84 1.88
C GLU A 382 9.33 -2.34 2.49
N LEU A 383 9.41 -1.52 3.54
CA LEU A 383 8.28 -0.94 4.24
C LEU A 383 8.47 0.57 4.36
N ILE A 384 7.64 1.34 3.68
CA ILE A 384 7.61 2.81 3.77
C ILE A 384 6.43 3.20 4.66
N LEU A 385 6.70 3.97 5.71
CA LEU A 385 5.67 4.49 6.61
C LEU A 385 5.80 6.00 6.66
N ALA A 386 5.12 6.70 5.75
CA ALA A 386 5.17 8.15 5.67
C ALA A 386 3.80 8.72 5.33
N SER A 387 3.64 10.05 5.48
CA SER A 387 2.43 10.72 5.02
C SER A 387 2.32 10.59 3.51
N TRP A 388 1.09 10.58 2.99
CA TRP A 388 0.83 10.56 1.55
C TRP A 388 1.60 11.66 0.80
N ALA A 389 1.69 12.86 1.36
CA ALA A 389 2.46 13.96 0.77
C ALA A 389 3.96 13.64 0.62
N THR A 390 4.55 12.94 1.59
CA THR A 390 5.97 12.52 1.52
C THR A 390 6.16 11.43 0.47
N MET A 391 5.22 10.49 0.39
CA MET A 391 5.25 9.40 -0.61
C MET A 391 5.03 9.94 -2.04
N ALA A 392 4.06 10.84 -2.22
CA ALA A 392 3.76 11.48 -3.49
C ALA A 392 4.91 12.36 -3.99
N GLY A 393 5.65 13.02 -3.09
CA GLY A 393 6.87 13.76 -3.45
C GLY A 393 7.98 12.83 -3.95
N GLU A 394 8.13 11.65 -3.35
CA GLU A 394 9.06 10.62 -3.84
C GLU A 394 8.62 10.08 -5.21
N ASP A 395 7.35 9.71 -5.36
CA ASP A 395 6.79 9.22 -6.63
C ASP A 395 6.88 10.28 -7.73
N PHE A 396 6.71 11.56 -7.40
CA PHE A 396 6.84 12.67 -8.35
C PHE A 396 8.29 12.92 -8.79
N LEU A 397 9.26 12.85 -7.86
CA LEU A 397 10.69 12.95 -8.17
C LEU A 397 11.17 11.74 -8.99
N LEU A 398 10.70 10.53 -8.66
CA LEU A 398 10.96 9.32 -9.45
C LEU A 398 10.31 9.42 -10.84
N TRP A 399 9.10 9.96 -10.95
CA TRP A 399 8.40 10.19 -12.20
C TRP A 399 9.12 11.21 -13.09
N GLN A 400 9.63 12.31 -12.53
CA GLN A 400 10.49 13.25 -13.27
C GLN A 400 11.76 12.57 -13.80
N SER A 401 12.37 11.64 -13.03
CA SER A 401 13.55 10.89 -13.50
C SER A 401 13.22 9.81 -14.54
N ALA A 402 11.99 9.29 -14.54
CA ALA A 402 11.53 8.21 -15.42
C ALA A 402 10.98 8.69 -16.78
N SER A 403 11.00 10.00 -17.01
CA SER A 403 10.52 10.60 -18.26
C SER A 403 11.58 10.49 -19.37
N SER A 404 11.53 9.36 -20.08
CA SER A 404 11.82 9.22 -21.51
C SER A 404 13.27 9.41 -21.98
N HIS A 405 14.14 8.43 -21.70
CA HIS A 405 14.97 7.69 -22.67
C HIS A 405 16.32 7.21 -22.08
N ILE A 406 16.45 5.88 -21.99
CA ILE A 406 17.67 5.04 -21.98
C ILE A 406 18.38 4.72 -20.65
N LEU A 407 18.64 3.41 -20.53
CA LEU A 407 19.52 2.68 -19.62
C LEU A 407 20.83 2.33 -20.38
N VAL A 408 22.00 2.82 -19.99
CA VAL A 408 23.31 2.27 -20.42
C VAL A 408 24.34 2.29 -19.29
N LEU A 409 25.04 1.15 -19.15
CA LEU A 409 26.21 0.91 -18.31
C LEU A 409 27.48 0.76 -19.18
N ALA A 410 28.59 1.34 -18.70
CA ALA A 410 30.03 1.08 -18.95
C ALA A 410 30.61 1.50 -20.33
N THR A 411 31.86 1.99 -20.51
CA THR A 411 33.14 1.85 -19.77
C THR A 411 34.02 3.13 -19.90
N GLY A 412 34.76 3.51 -18.83
CA GLY A 412 35.80 4.57 -18.79
C GLY A 412 35.31 6.03 -18.91
N SER A 413 35.45 6.95 -17.96
CA SER A 413 35.88 6.91 -16.55
C SER A 413 34.72 7.47 -15.72
N ASN A 414 33.80 6.58 -15.35
CA ASN A 414 32.73 6.71 -14.36
C ASN A 414 31.56 7.68 -14.61
N ILE A 415 30.53 7.18 -15.30
CA ILE A 415 29.12 7.56 -15.09
C ILE A 415 28.39 6.35 -14.49
N ARG A 416 27.69 6.56 -13.37
CA ARG A 416 26.65 5.64 -12.89
C ARG A 416 25.40 6.43 -12.50
N LEU A 417 24.33 6.25 -13.29
CA LEU A 417 22.96 6.62 -12.99
C LEU A 417 22.07 5.40 -13.29
N MET A 418 21.40 4.88 -12.26
CA MET A 418 20.26 3.94 -12.27
C MET A 418 19.61 4.02 -10.87
N ALA A 419 18.29 3.89 -10.64
CA ALA A 419 17.40 2.92 -11.25
C ALA A 419 15.89 3.27 -11.10
N THR A 420 15.14 2.70 -12.05
CA THR A 420 13.78 2.16 -11.94
C THR A 420 13.51 1.42 -10.61
N ARG A 421 12.27 1.47 -10.09
CA ARG A 421 11.72 0.75 -8.91
C ARG A 421 12.68 -0.29 -8.30
N ARG A 422 13.00 -0.17 -6.99
CA ARG A 422 13.83 -1.08 -6.17
C ARG A 422 13.27 -2.52 -6.00
N THR A 423 12.84 -3.16 -7.08
CA THR A 423 12.61 -4.60 -7.17
C THR A 423 13.77 -5.22 -7.95
N TRP A 424 14.94 -5.31 -7.31
CA TRP A 424 15.95 -6.24 -7.76
C TRP A 424 15.53 -7.62 -7.26
N ALA A 425 14.83 -8.35 -8.12
CA ALA A 425 14.54 -9.76 -7.92
C ALA A 425 14.56 -10.47 -9.27
N LEU A 426 15.39 -11.52 -9.32
CA LEU A 426 15.30 -12.70 -10.18
C LEU A 426 15.87 -12.56 -11.59
N ASP A 427 17.19 -12.76 -11.69
CA ASP A 427 17.66 -13.97 -12.35
C ASP A 427 18.93 -14.48 -11.66
N GLY A 428 18.93 -15.76 -11.29
CA GLY A 428 19.96 -16.44 -10.50
C GLY A 428 21.28 -16.66 -11.24
N THR A 429 21.82 -15.62 -11.87
CA THR A 429 23.07 -15.64 -12.63
C THR A 429 23.99 -14.54 -12.16
N PHE A 430 24.44 -14.63 -10.91
CA PHE A 430 25.72 -14.03 -10.53
C PHE A 430 26.56 -15.16 -9.93
N LYS A 431 27.43 -15.71 -10.78
CA LYS A 431 28.56 -16.55 -10.39
C LYS A 431 29.78 -15.66 -10.17
#